data_AF-A0AAU1UMC9-F1
#
_entry.id   AF-A0AAU1UMC9-F1
#
_cell.length_a   1.000
_cell.length_b   1.000
_cell.length_c   1.000
_cell.angle_alpha   90.00
_cell.angle_beta   90.00
_cell.angle_gamma   90.00
#
_symmetry.space_group_name_H-M   'P 1'
#
loop_
_entity.id
_entity.type
_entity.pdbx_description
1 polymer ?
#
loop_
_entity_poly.entity_id
_entity_poly.type
_entity_poly.pdbx_seq_one_letter_code
_entity_poly.pdbx_strand_id
1 'polypeptide(L)'
;MREAVAFLIRSREIRPDSSAGPVDFVLHDVDCEGRARELAAALHAALYGDLEPLERIKAETAAYFRALDERATLRYRFRGADEESGLWYFEAVPDRGELVAIKQAKPTSAGQLHRYSWEHLEDEHGFLTDQAMDPEEDPLEAIGPKSSSGCGAGEGAGQPL
;
A
#
# COMPACT_ATOMS: atom_id res chain seq x y z
N MET A 1 -2.36 22.93 -14.92
CA MET A 1 -3.71 22.50 -14.47
C MET A 1 -4.30 21.36 -15.32
N ARG A 2 -4.56 21.55 -16.63
CA ARG A 2 -5.09 20.46 -17.49
C ARG A 2 -4.19 19.21 -17.54
N GLU A 3 -2.87 19.36 -17.57
CA GLU A 3 -1.95 18.21 -17.57
C GLU A 3 -1.92 17.46 -16.24
N ALA A 4 -1.94 18.15 -15.10
CA ALA A 4 -1.95 17.52 -13.78
C ALA A 4 -3.26 16.73 -13.54
N VAL A 5 -4.41 17.29 -13.95
CA VAL A 5 -5.70 16.58 -13.88
C VAL A 5 -5.74 15.40 -14.87
N ALA A 6 -5.15 15.56 -16.06
CA ALA A 6 -5.04 14.45 -17.02
C ALA A 6 -4.11 13.33 -16.52
N PHE A 7 -3.07 13.67 -15.75
CA PHE A 7 -2.18 12.71 -15.11
C PHE A 7 -2.92 11.91 -14.03
N LEU A 8 -3.64 12.59 -13.13
CA LEU A 8 -4.41 11.96 -12.05
C LEU A 8 -5.56 11.07 -12.55
N ILE A 9 -6.22 11.45 -13.67
CA ILE A 9 -7.23 10.59 -14.33
C ILE A 9 -6.56 9.36 -14.99
N ARG A 10 -5.36 9.52 -15.56
CA ARG A 10 -4.61 8.40 -16.16
C ARG A 10 -4.04 7.44 -15.13
N SER A 11 -3.63 7.93 -13.96
CA SER A 11 -3.13 7.11 -12.84
C SER A 11 -4.26 6.45 -12.05
N ARG A 12 -5.54 6.71 -12.40
CA ARG A 12 -6.76 6.23 -11.72
C ARG A 12 -6.93 6.72 -10.28
N GLU A 13 -6.17 7.72 -9.85
CA GLU A 13 -6.28 8.31 -8.52
C GLU A 13 -7.53 9.17 -8.33
N ILE A 14 -8.20 9.55 -9.43
CA ILE A 14 -9.51 10.21 -9.40
C ILE A 14 -10.41 9.76 -10.56
N ARG A 15 -11.73 9.70 -10.32
CA ARG A 15 -12.71 9.33 -11.34
C ARG A 15 -12.87 10.43 -12.41
N PRO A 16 -13.23 10.06 -13.66
CA PRO A 16 -13.39 11.02 -14.77
C PRO A 16 -14.58 11.99 -14.63
N ASP A 17 -15.50 11.74 -13.69
CA ASP A 17 -16.60 12.64 -13.32
C ASP A 17 -16.18 13.72 -12.29
N SER A 18 -14.91 13.74 -11.89
CA SER A 18 -14.34 14.80 -11.05
C SER A 18 -14.47 16.17 -11.73
N SER A 19 -15.01 17.14 -11.01
CA SER A 19 -15.24 18.50 -11.52
C SER A 19 -14.29 19.51 -10.87
N ALA A 20 -13.69 20.37 -11.69
CA ALA A 20 -12.94 21.54 -11.23
C ALA A 20 -13.85 22.77 -11.33
N GLY A 21 -14.29 23.28 -10.19
CA GLY A 21 -14.95 24.58 -10.10
C GLY A 21 -13.92 25.72 -10.12
N PRO A 22 -14.34 26.98 -10.35
CA PRO A 22 -13.42 28.12 -10.42
C PRO A 22 -12.68 28.43 -9.10
N VAL A 23 -13.07 27.80 -7.98
CA VAL A 23 -12.50 28.06 -6.64
C VAL A 23 -12.38 26.82 -5.76
N ASP A 24 -12.86 25.66 -6.20
CA ASP A 24 -12.85 24.40 -5.46
C ASP A 24 -12.56 23.20 -6.37
N PHE A 25 -11.78 22.27 -5.83
CA PHE A 25 -11.52 20.97 -6.43
C PHE A 25 -12.07 19.91 -5.49
N VAL A 26 -13.04 19.14 -5.96
CA VAL A 26 -13.58 18.00 -5.21
C VAL A 26 -12.98 16.74 -5.79
N LEU A 27 -12.17 16.06 -4.98
CA LEU A 27 -11.62 14.74 -5.30
C LEU A 27 -12.47 13.70 -4.58
N HIS A 28 -13.08 12.80 -5.35
CA HIS A 28 -13.82 11.66 -4.80
C HIS A 28 -12.91 10.43 -4.81
N ASP A 29 -13.12 9.52 -3.87
CA ASP A 29 -12.38 8.26 -3.74
C ASP A 29 -10.92 8.41 -3.26
N VAL A 30 -10.66 9.37 -2.36
CA VAL A 30 -9.34 9.50 -1.75
C VAL A 30 -9.19 8.50 -0.61
N ASP A 31 -8.24 7.59 -0.77
CA ASP A 31 -8.04 6.39 0.04
C ASP A 31 -7.89 6.64 1.55
N CYS A 32 -7.34 7.79 1.97
CA CYS A 32 -7.22 8.15 3.39
C CYS A 32 -7.03 9.67 3.64
N GLU A 33 -7.16 10.10 4.90
CA GLU A 33 -6.99 11.51 5.30
C GLU A 33 -5.56 12.04 5.08
N GLY A 34 -4.54 11.18 5.22
CA GLY A 34 -3.14 11.52 4.94
C GLY A 34 -2.92 11.83 3.47
N ARG A 35 -3.39 10.95 2.58
CA ARG A 35 -3.36 11.13 1.13
C ARG A 35 -4.19 12.34 0.68
N ALA A 36 -5.32 12.60 1.34
CA ALA A 36 -6.11 13.80 1.07
C ALA A 36 -5.34 15.09 1.37
N ARG A 37 -4.57 15.13 2.46
CA ARG A 37 -3.69 16.27 2.77
C ARG A 37 -2.59 16.44 1.73
N GLU A 38 -1.96 15.33 1.33
CA GLU A 38 -0.90 15.35 0.32
C GLU A 38 -1.42 15.87 -1.03
N LEU A 39 -2.55 15.35 -1.50
CA LEU A 39 -3.20 15.80 -2.73
C LEU A 39 -3.61 17.27 -2.64
N ALA A 40 -4.14 17.71 -1.50
CA ALA A 40 -4.46 19.12 -1.27
C ALA A 40 -3.21 20.01 -1.32
N ALA A 41 -2.10 19.56 -0.74
CA ALA A 41 -0.83 20.29 -0.77
C ALA A 41 -0.20 20.30 -2.17
N ALA A 42 -0.27 19.20 -2.92
CA ALA A 42 0.19 19.14 -4.31
C ALA A 42 -0.64 20.06 -5.22
N LEU A 43 -1.96 20.09 -5.02
CA LEU A 43 -2.85 21.02 -5.71
C LEU A 43 -2.51 22.47 -5.34
N HIS A 44 -2.29 22.76 -4.05
CA HIS A 44 -1.84 24.07 -3.59
C HIS A 44 -0.52 24.48 -4.25
N ALA A 45 0.48 23.59 -4.30
CA ALA A 45 1.74 23.83 -4.98
C ALA A 45 1.57 24.07 -6.48
N ALA A 46 0.71 23.30 -7.15
CA ALA A 46 0.43 23.47 -8.58
C ALA A 46 -0.31 24.77 -8.91
N LEU A 47 -1.09 25.30 -7.95
CA LEU A 47 -1.85 26.55 -8.09
C LEU A 47 -1.05 27.79 -7.70
N TYR A 48 -0.22 27.69 -6.66
CA TYR A 48 0.46 28.82 -6.03
C TYR A 48 1.99 28.80 -6.15
N GLY A 49 2.56 27.71 -6.67
CA GLY A 49 4.00 27.55 -6.85
C GLY A 49 4.78 27.25 -5.56
N ASP A 50 4.09 26.95 -4.47
CA ASP A 50 4.68 26.69 -3.15
C ASP A 50 4.68 25.19 -2.80
N LEU A 51 5.86 24.57 -2.79
CA LEU A 51 6.06 23.15 -2.52
C LEU A 51 6.27 22.82 -1.04
N GLU A 52 6.54 23.82 -0.18
CA GLU A 52 6.84 23.62 1.24
C GLU A 52 5.77 22.79 1.98
N PRO A 53 4.45 23.07 1.79
CA PRO A 53 3.40 22.28 2.41
C PRO A 53 3.41 20.80 1.99
N LEU A 54 3.76 20.52 0.74
CA LEU A 54 3.83 19.16 0.20
C LEU A 54 5.05 18.42 0.73
N GLU A 55 6.22 19.06 0.70
CA GLU A 55 7.47 18.50 1.23
C GLU A 55 7.33 18.16 2.72
N ARG A 56 6.68 19.02 3.50
CA ARG A 56 6.40 18.76 4.92
C ARG A 56 5.53 17.51 5.12
N ILE A 57 4.43 17.38 4.38
CA ILE A 57 3.54 16.21 4.51
C ILE A 57 4.27 14.92 4.12
N LYS A 58 5.06 14.96 3.03
CA LYS A 58 5.89 13.81 2.62
C LYS A 58 6.90 13.42 3.70
N ALA A 59 7.54 14.39 4.34
CA ALA A 59 8.48 14.15 5.44
C ALA A 59 7.78 13.57 6.68
N GLU A 60 6.60 14.07 7.04
CA GLU A 60 5.79 13.55 8.14
C GLU A 60 5.35 12.09 7.89
N THR A 61 4.89 11.78 6.67
CA THR A 61 4.51 10.41 6.26
C THR A 61 5.71 9.46 6.31
N ALA A 62 6.87 9.87 5.76
CA ALA A 62 8.09 9.07 5.83
C ALA A 62 8.54 8.81 7.28
N ALA A 63 8.45 9.82 8.15
CA ALA A 63 8.77 9.68 9.56
C ALA A 63 7.81 8.71 10.28
N TYR A 64 6.52 8.71 9.95
CA TYR A 64 5.54 7.77 10.48
C TYR A 64 5.90 6.31 10.11
N PHE A 65 6.10 6.02 8.82
CA PHE A 65 6.47 4.66 8.38
C PHE A 65 7.82 4.22 8.91
N ARG A 66 8.79 5.14 9.00
CA ARG A 66 10.07 4.87 9.62
C ARG A 66 9.91 4.46 11.08
N ALA A 67 9.11 5.21 11.85
CA ALA A 67 8.85 4.89 13.24
C ALA A 67 8.14 3.53 13.40
N LEU A 68 7.22 3.19 12.50
CA LEU A 68 6.61 1.85 12.43
C LEU A 68 7.66 0.77 12.18
N ASP A 69 8.51 0.93 11.16
CA ASP A 69 9.54 -0.05 10.83
C ASP A 69 10.56 -0.22 11.96
N GLU A 70 11.03 0.87 12.57
CA GLU A 70 12.02 0.82 13.66
C GLU A 70 11.44 0.23 14.96
N ARG A 71 10.15 0.48 15.28
CA ARG A 71 9.53 -0.01 16.53
C ARG A 71 8.92 -1.40 16.43
N ALA A 72 8.83 -1.97 15.23
CA ALA A 72 8.13 -3.22 14.99
C ALA A 72 8.78 -4.40 15.73
N THR A 73 8.09 -4.92 16.74
CA THR A 73 8.45 -6.14 17.46
C THR A 73 7.88 -7.39 16.80
N LEU A 74 6.80 -7.25 16.03
CA LEU A 74 6.12 -8.31 15.30
C LEU A 74 5.89 -7.85 13.85
N ARG A 75 6.16 -8.74 12.90
CA ARG A 75 6.06 -8.49 11.47
C ARG A 75 5.32 -9.65 10.81
N TYR A 76 4.36 -9.30 9.97
CA TYR A 76 3.63 -10.22 9.15
C TYR A 76 4.07 -10.06 7.70
N ARG A 77 4.13 -11.15 6.97
CA ARG A 77 4.47 -11.14 5.55
C ARG A 77 3.31 -11.70 4.76
N PHE A 78 2.97 -11.02 3.69
CA PHE A 78 1.89 -11.42 2.82
C PHE A 78 2.35 -11.44 1.37
N ARG A 79 1.70 -12.31 0.62
CA ARG A 79 1.75 -12.40 -0.82
C ARG A 79 0.36 -12.05 -1.34
N GLY A 80 0.23 -10.96 -2.09
CA GLY A 80 -1.02 -10.60 -2.76
C GLY A 80 -0.97 -10.94 -4.24
N ALA A 81 -2.15 -11.15 -4.84
CA ALA A 81 -2.32 -11.16 -6.28
C ALA A 81 -3.29 -10.03 -6.68
N ASP A 82 -2.95 -9.26 -7.72
CA ASP A 82 -3.91 -8.35 -8.33
C ASP A 82 -4.85 -9.08 -9.32
N GLU A 83 -5.87 -8.38 -9.81
CA GLU A 83 -6.86 -8.91 -10.77
C GLU A 83 -6.23 -9.42 -12.08
N GLU A 84 -5.02 -8.94 -12.43
CA GLU A 84 -4.26 -9.33 -13.62
C GLU A 84 -3.15 -10.36 -13.30
N SER A 85 -3.24 -11.04 -12.14
CA SER A 85 -2.23 -12.01 -11.65
C SER A 85 -0.86 -11.40 -11.33
N GLY A 86 -0.77 -10.08 -11.24
CA GLY A 86 0.42 -9.37 -10.79
C GLY A 86 0.69 -9.69 -9.32
N LEU A 87 1.91 -10.14 -9.05
CA LEU A 87 2.27 -10.59 -7.72
C LEU A 87 2.75 -9.44 -6.84
N TRP A 88 2.34 -9.41 -5.58
CA TRP A 88 2.81 -8.43 -4.62
C TRP A 88 3.34 -9.10 -3.37
N TYR A 89 4.34 -8.48 -2.77
CA TYR A 89 4.86 -8.85 -1.46
C TYR A 89 4.70 -7.69 -0.50
N PHE A 90 4.19 -7.98 0.68
CA PHE A 90 4.00 -7.00 1.74
C PHE A 90 4.68 -7.48 3.02
N GLU A 91 5.35 -6.57 3.72
CA GLU A 91 5.68 -6.72 5.12
C GLU A 91 4.86 -5.69 5.90
N ALA A 92 4.10 -6.15 6.88
CA ALA A 92 3.15 -5.34 7.61
C ALA A 92 3.30 -5.52 9.12
N VAL A 93 2.90 -4.49 9.85
CA VAL A 93 3.02 -4.42 11.32
C VAL A 93 1.69 -3.96 11.91
N PRO A 94 1.32 -4.46 13.10
CA PRO A 94 0.13 -3.98 13.76
C PRO A 94 0.36 -2.56 14.26
N ASP A 95 -0.55 -1.64 13.92
CA ASP A 95 -0.63 -0.31 14.51
C ASP A 95 -2.08 0.06 14.81
N ARG A 96 -2.36 0.55 16.02
CA ARG A 96 -3.70 1.03 16.44
C ARG A 96 -4.88 0.08 16.17
N GLY A 97 -4.62 -1.23 16.09
CA GLY A 97 -5.65 -2.25 15.81
C GLY A 97 -5.80 -2.61 14.33
N GLU A 98 -5.02 -1.97 13.45
CA GLU A 98 -4.95 -2.22 12.02
C GLU A 98 -3.62 -2.86 11.65
N LEU A 99 -3.54 -3.45 10.46
CA LEU A 99 -2.32 -4.02 9.92
C LEU A 99 -1.77 -3.11 8.83
N VAL A 100 -0.67 -2.42 9.10
CA VAL A 100 -0.12 -1.38 8.21
C VAL A 100 1.07 -1.92 7.44
N ALA A 101 1.05 -1.80 6.11
CA ALA A 101 2.21 -2.14 5.28
C ALA A 101 3.37 -1.18 5.56
N ILE A 102 4.56 -1.73 5.83
CA ILE A 102 5.79 -0.96 6.02
C ILE A 102 6.79 -1.18 4.88
N LYS A 103 6.64 -2.28 4.14
CA LYS A 103 7.40 -2.57 2.92
C LYS A 103 6.49 -3.24 1.91
N GLN A 104 6.64 -2.86 0.66
CA GLN A 104 5.88 -3.41 -0.45
C GLN A 104 6.80 -3.65 -1.64
N ALA A 105 6.59 -4.74 -2.37
CA ALA A 105 7.35 -4.99 -3.59
C ALA A 105 6.49 -5.58 -4.71
N LYS A 106 6.62 -5.01 -5.90
CA LYS A 106 6.02 -5.50 -7.14
C LYS A 106 7.11 -6.00 -8.09
N PRO A 107 7.19 -7.30 -8.38
CA PRO A 107 7.95 -7.78 -9.52
C PRO A 107 7.24 -7.36 -10.81
N THR A 108 8.01 -6.86 -11.77
CA THR A 108 7.52 -6.59 -13.12
C THR A 108 7.66 -7.84 -13.98
N SER A 109 6.89 -7.88 -15.06
CA SER A 109 7.03 -8.89 -16.11
C SER A 109 8.43 -8.90 -16.75
N ALA A 110 9.17 -7.79 -16.67
CA ALA A 110 10.55 -7.66 -17.12
C ALA A 110 11.59 -8.15 -16.10
N GLY A 111 11.16 -8.65 -14.93
CA GLY A 111 12.05 -9.16 -13.88
C GLY A 111 12.70 -8.08 -13.01
N GLN A 112 12.29 -6.82 -13.13
CA GLN A 112 12.63 -5.77 -12.17
C GLN A 112 11.73 -5.86 -10.95
N LEU A 113 12.19 -5.34 -9.81
CA LEU A 113 11.42 -5.32 -8.57
C LEU A 113 11.29 -3.88 -8.11
N HIS A 114 10.08 -3.31 -8.23
CA HIS A 114 9.76 -2.04 -7.58
C HIS A 114 9.60 -2.30 -6.09
N ARG A 115 10.29 -1.51 -5.26
CA ARG A 115 10.29 -1.67 -3.81
C ARG A 115 9.92 -0.35 -3.17
N TYR A 116 8.99 -0.40 -2.24
CA TYR A 116 8.54 0.75 -1.49
C TYR A 116 8.75 0.51 0.00
N SER A 117 9.24 1.55 0.67
CA SER A 117 9.49 1.64 2.11
C SER A 117 9.46 3.10 2.53
N TRP A 118 9.69 3.42 3.81
CA TRP A 118 9.80 4.81 4.25
C TRP A 118 10.90 5.62 3.52
N GLU A 119 11.90 4.96 2.93
CA GLU A 119 12.95 5.60 2.12
C GLU A 119 12.49 5.94 0.69
N HIS A 120 11.47 5.22 0.19
CA HIS A 120 10.94 5.35 -1.15
C HIS A 120 9.45 5.05 -1.14
N LEU A 121 8.65 6.08 -0.82
CA LEU A 121 7.21 5.92 -0.63
C LEU A 121 6.44 5.76 -1.94
N GLU A 122 6.89 6.40 -3.02
CA GLU A 122 6.20 6.38 -4.32
C GLU A 122 7.17 6.64 -5.49
N ASP A 123 6.82 6.11 -6.65
CA ASP A 123 7.39 6.46 -7.94
C ASP A 123 6.34 6.34 -9.06
N GLU A 124 6.76 6.44 -10.32
CA GLU A 124 5.90 6.36 -11.50
C GLU A 124 5.20 4.98 -11.66
N HIS A 125 5.62 3.96 -10.92
CA HIS A 125 5.14 2.58 -11.01
C HIS A 125 4.28 2.15 -9.81
N GLY A 126 4.13 3.00 -8.79
CA GLY A 126 3.29 2.73 -7.63
C GLY A 126 3.78 3.41 -6.35
N PHE A 127 3.24 2.93 -5.23
CA PHE A 127 3.47 3.50 -3.91
C PHE A 127 3.35 2.45 -2.80
N LEU A 128 3.88 2.78 -1.63
CA LEU A 128 3.63 2.05 -0.39
C LEU A 128 2.21 2.37 0.08
N THR A 129 1.37 1.35 0.16
CA THR A 129 0.00 1.53 0.66
C THR A 129 0.00 2.01 2.11
N ASP A 130 -0.83 3.03 2.38
CA ASP A 130 -1.14 3.52 3.72
C ASP A 130 -2.50 3.00 4.22
N GLN A 131 -3.21 2.22 3.41
CA GLN A 131 -4.43 1.52 3.80
C GLN A 131 -4.12 0.36 4.73
N ALA A 132 -5.02 0.16 5.70
CA ALA A 132 -5.00 -1.03 6.53
C ALA A 132 -5.21 -2.26 5.66
N MET A 133 -4.33 -3.25 5.81
CA MET A 133 -4.46 -4.55 5.18
C MET A 133 -5.46 -5.40 5.97
N ASP A 134 -6.44 -5.97 5.30
CA ASP A 134 -7.39 -6.90 5.89
C ASP A 134 -7.19 -8.29 5.27
N PRO A 135 -6.45 -9.21 5.91
CA PRO A 135 -6.19 -10.53 5.36
C PRO A 135 -7.45 -11.42 5.25
N GLU A 136 -8.59 -11.03 5.83
CA GLU A 136 -9.86 -11.77 5.68
C GLU A 136 -10.64 -11.34 4.43
N GLU A 137 -10.57 -10.06 4.07
CA GLU A 137 -11.29 -9.48 2.92
C GLU A 137 -10.40 -9.37 1.66
N ASP A 138 -9.10 -9.10 1.83
CA ASP A 138 -8.15 -8.95 0.73
C ASP A 138 -7.62 -10.31 0.26
N PRO A 139 -7.26 -10.47 -1.03
CA PRO A 139 -6.64 -11.68 -1.57
C PRO A 139 -5.16 -11.80 -1.16
N LEU A 140 -4.90 -11.85 0.16
CA LEU A 140 -3.58 -11.89 0.78
C LEU A 140 -3.29 -13.27 1.37
N GLU A 141 -2.21 -13.90 0.91
CA GLU A 141 -1.71 -15.16 1.46
C GLU A 141 -0.58 -14.88 2.46
N ALA A 142 -0.75 -15.31 3.71
CA ALA A 142 0.29 -15.17 4.73
C ALA A 142 1.52 -16.04 4.41
N ILE A 143 2.69 -15.40 4.33
CA ILE A 143 3.98 -16.04 4.11
C ILE A 143 4.65 -16.31 5.48
N GLY A 144 4.16 -17.33 6.18
CA GLY A 144 4.81 -17.85 7.40
C GLY A 144 5.82 -18.95 7.09
N PRO A 145 6.71 -19.33 8.04
CA PRO A 145 7.29 -20.67 7.98
C PRO A 145 6.11 -21.64 7.98
N LYS A 146 5.98 -22.49 6.96
CA LYS A 146 4.90 -23.49 6.89
C LYS A 146 4.84 -24.17 8.26
N SER A 147 3.72 -24.03 8.96
CA SER A 147 3.41 -24.97 10.03
C SER A 147 3.32 -26.32 9.32
N SER A 148 4.39 -27.12 9.42
CA SER A 148 4.30 -28.54 9.10
C SER A 148 3.17 -29.07 9.96
N SER A 149 2.03 -29.36 9.32
CA SER A 149 0.99 -30.18 9.91
C SER A 149 1.62 -31.53 10.22
N GLY A 150 2.19 -31.65 11.43
CA GLY A 150 2.81 -32.85 11.94
C GLY A 150 1.77 -33.81 12.48
N CYS A 151 1.99 -35.10 12.21
CA CYS A 151 1.54 -36.25 12.98
C CYS A 151 0.02 -36.50 13.09
N GLY A 152 -0.52 -37.18 12.08
CA GLY A 152 -1.49 -38.24 12.34
C GLY A 152 -0.72 -39.53 12.68
N ALA A 153 -0.47 -39.76 13.97
CA ALA A 153 -0.13 -41.09 14.46
C ALA A 153 -1.40 -41.94 14.42
N GLY A 154 -1.35 -43.05 13.70
CA GLY A 154 -2.44 -44.00 13.56
C GLY A 154 -1.90 -45.37 13.19
N GLU A 155 -1.00 -45.90 14.01
CA GLU A 155 -0.64 -47.31 13.99
C GLU A 155 -1.73 -48.07 14.77
N GLY A 156 -2.48 -48.93 14.07
CA GLY A 156 -3.55 -49.74 14.62
C GLY A 156 -3.83 -50.91 13.70
N ALA A 157 -3.28 -52.06 14.08
CA ALA A 157 -3.25 -53.30 13.32
C ALA A 157 -4.63 -53.84 12.89
N GLY A 158 -4.67 -54.45 11.71
CA GLY A 158 -5.77 -55.27 11.23
C GLY A 158 -5.30 -56.19 10.11
N GLN A 159 -4.68 -57.32 10.46
CA GLN A 159 -4.48 -58.43 9.53
C GLN A 159 -5.83 -59.11 9.24
N PRO A 160 -6.09 -59.54 8.00
CA PRO A 160 -7.25 -60.38 7.70
C PRO A 160 -6.95 -61.86 8.03
N LEU A 161 -7.94 -62.54 8.60
CA LEU A 161 -8.10 -64.00 8.50
C LEU A 161 -9.22 -64.30 7.50
#